data_AF-A0A9P8FX90-F1
#
_entry.id   AF-A0A9P8FX90-F1
#
_cell.length_a   1.000
_cell.length_b   1.000
_cell.length_c   1.000
_cell.angle_alpha   90.00
_cell.angle_beta   90.00
_cell.angle_gamma   90.00
#
_symmetry.space_group_name_H-M   'P 1'
#
loop_
_entity.id
_entity.type
_entity.pdbx_description
1 polymer ?
#
loop_
_entity_poly.entity_id
_entity_poly.type
_entity_poly.pdbx_seq_one_letter_code
_entity_poly.pdbx_strand_id
1 'polypeptide(L)'
;VFYLRKWFNERLMDLALDVLHPVFATLYIVPFLRALGTKIGKRAEVSTARSVNFGLLEIGEESFVADAVIMGEGVIKNNKVTLKKTKLEPRAFAGNASVLPQGTTLASGTLLGVLSIAPPPDTQMANNSSCFGSPPVLMPNRQRAEGHEDSLLFRPSAGRIAARLLIEGLRIVVPRAVIIFGLGFGLQLAHDGYHKIGAVYTLLMLPLFYVVLFAAPALLFTALLKWLLVGQYKPAEWPLWSLNVWLSEAVTSTWETLCEPLLAAQLVGTPYINMCFRLMGVTIGSRVTMLSSDITEYDCVTIGDEANVNRACGAQTHLFEDRVMKVGNVKLGNRACLKPFSVCLPGSTIEDEGQLGSLSLLMKGEVLPRGTAWEGAPVVPRAKR
;
A
#
# COMPACT_ATOMS: atom_id res chain seq x y z
N VAL A 1 -14.33 2.10 -31.79
CA VAL A 1 -15.16 1.31 -30.83
C VAL A 1 -14.31 0.52 -29.82
N PHE A 2 -13.35 -0.31 -30.23
CA PHE A 2 -12.52 -1.10 -29.30
C PHE A 2 -11.80 -0.25 -28.24
N TYR A 3 -11.11 0.82 -28.65
CA TYR A 3 -10.41 1.73 -27.73
C TYR A 3 -11.33 2.31 -26.66
N LEU A 4 -12.53 2.78 -27.04
CA LEU A 4 -13.49 3.35 -26.09
C LEU A 4 -13.97 2.31 -25.07
N ARG A 5 -14.19 1.06 -25.48
CA ARG A 5 -14.52 -0.04 -24.55
C ARG A 5 -13.38 -0.31 -23.58
N LYS A 6 -12.14 -0.38 -24.07
CA LYS A 6 -10.96 -0.53 -23.22
C LYS A 6 -10.85 0.62 -22.22
N TRP A 7 -10.90 1.86 -22.70
CA TRP A 7 -10.81 3.05 -21.87
C TRP A 7 -11.91 3.09 -20.80
N PHE A 8 -13.15 2.77 -21.18
CA PHE A 8 -14.27 2.72 -20.25
C PHE A 8 -14.03 1.68 -19.14
N ASN A 9 -13.60 0.47 -19.52
CA ASN A 9 -13.30 -0.58 -18.55
C ASN A 9 -12.15 -0.16 -17.61
N GLU A 10 -11.11 0.48 -18.12
CA GLU A 10 -10.01 0.99 -17.30
C GLU A 10 -10.49 2.06 -16.31
N ARG A 11 -11.27 3.05 -16.77
CA ARG A 11 -11.83 4.09 -15.88
C ARG A 11 -12.78 3.51 -14.83
N LEU A 12 -13.60 2.54 -15.22
CA LEU A 12 -14.51 1.87 -14.29
C LEU A 12 -13.74 1.10 -13.21
N MET A 13 -12.63 0.47 -13.59
CA MET A 13 -11.80 -0.30 -12.66
C MET A 13 -10.96 0.60 -11.74
N ASP A 14 -10.47 1.74 -12.24
CA ASP A 14 -9.85 2.76 -11.39
C ASP A 14 -10.87 3.28 -10.36
N LEU A 15 -12.09 3.61 -10.78
CA LEU A 15 -13.16 4.03 -9.87
C LEU A 15 -13.54 2.92 -8.88
N ALA A 16 -13.57 1.66 -9.33
CA ALA A 16 -13.83 0.53 -8.45
C ALA A 16 -12.72 0.36 -7.41
N LEU A 17 -11.45 0.55 -7.77
CA LEU A 17 -10.34 0.53 -6.81
C LEU A 17 -10.46 1.66 -5.78
N ASP A 18 -10.86 2.86 -6.19
CA ASP A 18 -11.03 4.00 -5.29
C ASP A 18 -12.21 3.80 -4.33
N VAL A 19 -13.36 3.32 -4.84
CA VAL A 19 -14.59 3.16 -4.03
C VAL A 19 -14.58 1.85 -3.23
N LEU A 20 -14.05 0.78 -3.81
CA LEU A 20 -14.03 -0.57 -3.24
C LEU A 20 -12.65 -0.98 -2.73
N HIS A 21 -11.78 -0.02 -2.42
CA HIS A 21 -10.40 -0.26 -1.95
C HIS A 21 -10.26 -1.43 -0.96
N PRO A 22 -11.07 -1.54 0.11
CA PRO A 22 -10.92 -2.62 1.11
C PRO A 22 -11.19 -4.04 0.59
N VAL A 23 -11.90 -4.14 -0.55
CA VAL A 23 -12.18 -5.41 -1.25
C VAL A 23 -10.96 -5.85 -2.06
N PHE A 24 -10.17 -4.90 -2.57
CA PHE A 24 -8.84 -5.22 -3.09
C PHE A 24 -7.96 -5.68 -1.93
N ALA A 25 -6.89 -6.43 -2.24
CA ALA A 25 -6.08 -7.07 -1.19
C ALA A 25 -6.86 -8.07 -0.31
N THR A 26 -7.90 -8.72 -0.85
CA THR A 26 -8.62 -9.82 -0.18
C THR A 26 -8.74 -11.04 -1.08
N LEU A 27 -9.15 -12.17 -0.51
CA LEU A 27 -9.49 -13.36 -1.29
C LEU A 27 -10.74 -13.17 -2.18
N TYR A 28 -11.56 -12.15 -1.91
CA TYR A 28 -12.78 -11.86 -2.67
C TYR A 28 -12.52 -11.28 -4.07
N ILE A 29 -11.35 -10.64 -4.29
CA ILE A 29 -11.07 -9.98 -5.57
C ILE A 29 -10.75 -10.97 -6.70
N VAL A 30 -10.15 -12.12 -6.38
CA VAL A 30 -9.68 -13.08 -7.39
C VAL A 30 -10.82 -13.69 -8.21
N PRO A 31 -11.93 -14.18 -7.62
CA PRO A 31 -13.10 -14.62 -8.39
C PRO A 31 -13.64 -13.54 -9.32
N PHE A 32 -13.68 -12.28 -8.86
CA PHE A 32 -14.13 -11.15 -9.66
C PHE A 32 -13.21 -10.88 -10.86
N LEU A 33 -11.89 -10.84 -10.66
CA LEU A 33 -10.92 -10.66 -11.75
C LEU A 33 -10.95 -11.80 -12.78
N ARG A 34 -11.23 -13.04 -12.35
CA ARG A 34 -11.46 -14.18 -13.25
C ARG A 34 -12.73 -13.99 -14.08
N ALA A 35 -13.82 -13.53 -13.47
CA ALA A 35 -15.07 -13.25 -14.17
C ALA A 35 -14.90 -12.15 -15.24
N LEU A 36 -14.01 -11.18 -15.01
CA LEU A 36 -13.65 -10.15 -15.99
C LEU A 36 -12.75 -10.67 -17.14
N GLY A 37 -12.28 -11.93 -17.07
CA GLY A 37 -11.53 -12.60 -18.14
C GLY A 37 -10.04 -12.81 -17.85
N THR A 38 -9.54 -12.40 -16.68
CA THR A 38 -8.14 -12.65 -16.29
C THR A 38 -7.91 -14.12 -15.98
N LYS A 39 -6.84 -14.71 -16.52
CA LYS A 39 -6.43 -16.06 -16.15
C LYS A 39 -5.61 -16.00 -14.87
N ILE A 40 -6.19 -16.41 -13.75
CA ILE A 40 -5.51 -16.42 -12.46
C ILE A 40 -5.43 -17.86 -11.92
N GLY A 41 -4.22 -18.35 -11.74
CA GLY A 41 -3.92 -19.69 -11.22
C GLY A 41 -4.40 -19.91 -9.79
N LYS A 42 -4.37 -21.17 -9.34
CA LYS A 42 -4.83 -21.54 -8.00
C LYS A 42 -3.92 -20.87 -6.95
N ARG A 43 -4.52 -20.35 -5.88
CA ARG A 43 -3.81 -19.71 -4.74
C ARG A 43 -2.95 -18.49 -5.10
N ALA A 44 -3.07 -17.95 -6.31
CA ALA A 44 -2.45 -16.67 -6.60
C ALA A 44 -3.15 -15.57 -5.80
N GLU A 45 -2.39 -14.60 -5.32
CA GLU A 45 -2.90 -13.46 -4.55
C GLU A 45 -2.65 -12.18 -5.33
N VAL A 46 -3.68 -11.33 -5.37
CA VAL A 46 -3.67 -10.06 -6.11
C VAL A 46 -4.15 -8.99 -5.16
N SER A 47 -3.31 -7.99 -4.94
CA SER A 47 -3.61 -6.85 -4.08
C SER A 47 -4.30 -5.74 -4.88
N THR A 48 -3.78 -4.52 -4.85
CA THR A 48 -4.34 -3.34 -5.53
C THR A 48 -3.76 -3.10 -6.93
N ALA A 49 -3.59 -4.17 -7.71
CA ALA A 49 -2.94 -4.09 -9.02
C ALA A 49 -3.70 -3.19 -10.03
N ARG A 50 -2.96 -2.45 -10.85
CA ARG A 50 -3.48 -1.41 -11.76
C ARG A 50 -3.21 -1.73 -13.24
N SER A 51 -3.95 -1.04 -14.12
CA SER A 51 -3.82 -1.14 -15.58
C SER A 51 -4.01 -2.56 -16.14
N VAL A 52 -4.83 -3.38 -15.48
CA VAL A 52 -5.05 -4.78 -15.82
C VAL A 52 -5.78 -4.93 -17.16
N ASN A 53 -5.08 -5.42 -18.18
CA ASN A 53 -5.70 -5.86 -19.42
C ASN A 53 -6.27 -7.28 -19.26
N PHE A 54 -7.49 -7.40 -18.73
CA PHE A 54 -8.10 -8.67 -18.30
C PHE A 54 -7.91 -9.85 -19.27
N GLY A 55 -8.26 -9.71 -20.56
CA GLY A 55 -8.11 -10.81 -21.54
C GLY A 55 -6.67 -11.11 -21.99
N LEU A 56 -5.72 -10.27 -21.61
CA LEU A 56 -4.30 -10.36 -22.00
C LEU A 56 -3.38 -10.51 -20.78
N LEU A 57 -3.93 -10.76 -19.60
CA LEU A 57 -3.17 -10.98 -18.38
C LEU A 57 -3.33 -12.43 -17.92
N GLU A 58 -2.20 -13.07 -17.64
CA GLU A 58 -2.14 -14.41 -17.05
C GLU A 58 -1.24 -14.40 -15.82
N ILE A 59 -1.81 -14.79 -14.68
CA ILE A 59 -1.12 -14.91 -13.40
C ILE A 59 -1.05 -16.38 -13.05
N GLY A 60 0.17 -16.93 -12.97
CA GLY A 60 0.42 -18.33 -12.64
C GLY A 60 -0.01 -18.70 -11.22
N GLU A 61 -0.14 -19.99 -10.94
CA GLU A 61 -0.48 -20.47 -9.60
C GLU A 61 0.54 -20.01 -8.54
N GLU A 62 0.05 -19.81 -7.32
CA GLU A 62 0.87 -19.39 -6.16
C GLU A 62 1.67 -18.08 -6.33
N SER A 63 1.47 -17.36 -7.44
CA SER A 63 2.05 -16.04 -7.68
C SER A 63 1.47 -15.00 -6.73
N PHE A 64 2.19 -13.89 -6.58
CA PHE A 64 1.78 -12.80 -5.71
C PHE A 64 1.97 -11.47 -6.43
N VAL A 65 0.90 -10.69 -6.52
CA VAL A 65 0.91 -9.34 -7.08
C VAL A 65 0.58 -8.38 -5.95
N ALA A 66 1.57 -7.58 -5.56
CA ALA A 66 1.46 -6.65 -4.44
C ALA A 66 0.75 -5.34 -4.84
N ASP A 67 0.84 -4.33 -3.98
CA ASP A 67 0.09 -3.09 -4.15
C ASP A 67 0.58 -2.21 -5.29
N ALA A 68 -0.37 -1.56 -5.96
CA ALA A 68 -0.11 -0.62 -7.05
C ALA A 68 0.80 -1.15 -8.18
N VAL A 69 0.91 -2.47 -8.35
CA VAL A 69 1.66 -3.06 -9.46
C VAL A 69 0.97 -2.69 -10.77
N ILE A 70 1.70 -2.07 -11.70
CA ILE A 70 1.22 -1.73 -13.02
C ILE A 70 1.51 -2.88 -13.96
N MET A 71 0.48 -3.55 -14.47
CA MET A 71 0.64 -4.75 -15.29
C MET A 71 0.12 -4.58 -16.71
N GLY A 72 1.06 -4.52 -17.65
CA GLY A 72 0.78 -4.68 -19.07
C GLY A 72 0.07 -3.49 -19.70
N GLU A 73 0.34 -2.26 -19.25
CA GLU A 73 -0.28 -1.05 -19.77
C GLU A 73 -0.14 -0.94 -21.30
N GLY A 74 -1.22 -0.53 -21.96
CA GLY A 74 -1.27 -0.43 -23.42
C GLY A 74 -0.50 0.77 -23.94
N VAL A 75 0.23 0.61 -25.05
CA VAL A 75 0.95 1.72 -25.69
C VAL A 75 0.09 2.35 -26.77
N ILE A 76 -0.11 3.66 -26.67
CA ILE A 76 -0.82 4.46 -27.66
C ILE A 76 0.21 5.29 -28.43
N LYS A 77 0.38 5.01 -29.71
CA LYS A 77 1.29 5.75 -30.59
C LYS A 77 0.69 5.85 -31.99
N ASN A 78 0.75 7.03 -32.60
CA ASN A 78 0.28 7.28 -33.97
C ASN A 78 -1.16 6.78 -34.20
N ASN A 79 -2.08 7.11 -33.29
CA ASN A 79 -3.49 6.67 -33.31
C ASN A 79 -3.70 5.15 -33.32
N LYS A 80 -2.68 4.37 -32.96
CA LYS A 80 -2.75 2.91 -32.79
C LYS A 80 -2.57 2.56 -31.32
N VAL A 81 -3.44 1.68 -30.83
CA VAL A 81 -3.34 1.10 -29.50
C VAL A 81 -2.76 -0.29 -29.67
N THR A 82 -1.61 -0.53 -29.06
CA THR A 82 -0.96 -1.84 -29.03
C THR A 82 -1.12 -2.45 -27.66
N LEU A 83 -1.66 -3.66 -27.62
CA LEU A 83 -1.80 -4.48 -26.42
C LEU A 83 -1.08 -5.80 -26.64
N LYS A 84 -0.28 -6.22 -25.66
CA LYS A 84 0.44 -7.49 -25.68
C LYS A 84 0.10 -8.29 -24.44
N LYS A 85 0.13 -9.62 -24.59
CA LYS A 85 -0.09 -10.53 -23.47
C LYS A 85 1.03 -10.37 -22.45
N THR A 86 0.66 -10.20 -21.18
CA THR A 86 1.58 -10.13 -20.04
C THR A 86 1.35 -11.36 -19.17
N LYS A 87 2.43 -12.05 -18.79
CA LYS A 87 2.35 -13.32 -18.06
C LYS A 87 3.25 -13.29 -16.83
N LEU A 88 2.73 -13.73 -15.71
CA LEU A 88 3.49 -14.13 -14.53
C LEU A 88 3.47 -15.66 -14.48
N GLU A 89 4.61 -16.31 -14.57
CA GLU A 89 4.73 -17.76 -14.41
C GLU A 89 4.47 -18.17 -12.94
N PRO A 90 4.27 -19.47 -12.66
CA PRO A 90 4.01 -19.94 -11.29
C PRO A 90 5.01 -19.40 -10.27
N ARG A 91 4.51 -18.98 -9.11
CA ARG A 91 5.29 -18.41 -7.99
C ARG A 91 6.07 -17.14 -8.32
N ALA A 92 5.81 -16.49 -9.46
CA ALA A 92 6.38 -15.18 -9.71
C ALA A 92 5.80 -14.13 -8.73
N PHE A 93 6.62 -13.17 -8.36
CA PHE A 93 6.31 -12.14 -7.38
C PHE A 93 6.54 -10.76 -7.97
N ALA A 94 5.52 -9.91 -7.96
CA ALA A 94 5.62 -8.50 -8.34
C ALA A 94 5.41 -7.62 -7.10
N GLY A 95 6.47 -6.93 -6.67
CA GLY A 95 6.48 -6.07 -5.48
C GLY A 95 5.80 -4.72 -5.68
N ASN A 96 5.56 -4.01 -4.58
CA ASN A 96 4.74 -2.79 -4.55
C ASN A 96 5.23 -1.75 -5.56
N ALA A 97 4.30 -1.12 -6.27
CA ALA A 97 4.56 -0.09 -7.28
C ALA A 97 5.53 -0.53 -8.40
N SER A 98 5.74 -1.83 -8.61
CA SER A 98 6.53 -2.32 -9.73
C SER A 98 5.77 -2.20 -11.05
N VAL A 99 6.52 -2.09 -12.14
CA VAL A 99 5.98 -1.96 -13.49
C VAL A 99 6.36 -3.17 -14.32
N LEU A 100 5.36 -3.88 -14.84
CA LEU A 100 5.52 -4.94 -15.82
C LEU A 100 5.05 -4.39 -17.18
N PRO A 101 5.96 -3.99 -18.08
CA PRO A 101 5.59 -3.54 -19.42
C PRO A 101 4.78 -4.59 -20.17
N GLN A 102 3.92 -4.17 -21.09
CA GLN A 102 3.16 -5.11 -21.91
C GLN A 102 4.06 -6.06 -22.72
N GLY A 103 3.70 -7.35 -22.77
CA GLY A 103 4.51 -8.37 -23.43
C GLY A 103 5.54 -9.05 -22.51
N THR A 104 5.66 -8.59 -21.26
CA THR A 104 6.57 -9.19 -20.28
C THR A 104 6.10 -10.59 -19.88
N THR A 105 7.03 -11.54 -19.80
CA THR A 105 6.83 -12.83 -19.14
C THR A 105 7.78 -12.95 -17.96
N LEU A 106 7.24 -12.74 -16.76
CA LEU A 106 7.98 -12.85 -15.51
C LEU A 106 8.14 -14.33 -15.15
N ALA A 107 9.38 -14.82 -15.09
CA ALA A 107 9.69 -16.26 -15.00
C ALA A 107 9.35 -16.88 -13.64
N SER A 108 9.35 -18.21 -13.57
CA SER A 108 8.87 -18.95 -12.39
C SER A 108 9.73 -18.67 -11.15
N GLY A 109 9.08 -18.44 -10.01
CA GLY A 109 9.75 -18.17 -8.73
C GLY A 109 10.54 -16.85 -8.68
N THR A 110 10.40 -15.97 -9.68
CA THR A 110 11.13 -14.71 -9.70
C THR A 110 10.52 -13.66 -8.77
N LEU A 111 11.32 -12.69 -8.35
CA LEU A 111 10.86 -11.52 -7.59
C LEU A 111 11.28 -10.23 -8.30
N LEU A 112 10.31 -9.41 -8.63
CA LEU A 112 10.50 -8.02 -9.04
C LEU A 112 10.30 -7.11 -7.83
N GLY A 113 11.34 -6.36 -7.46
CA GLY A 113 11.36 -5.52 -6.27
C GLY A 113 10.37 -4.36 -6.30
N VAL A 114 10.25 -3.68 -5.16
CA VAL A 114 9.46 -2.46 -5.02
C VAL A 114 9.99 -1.37 -5.96
N LEU A 115 9.10 -0.53 -6.51
CA LEU A 115 9.46 0.61 -7.37
C LEU A 115 10.36 0.23 -8.57
N SER A 116 10.26 -1.02 -9.04
CA SER A 116 11.16 -1.59 -10.03
C SER A 116 10.46 -1.83 -11.36
N ILE A 117 11.20 -1.77 -12.46
CA ILE A 117 10.68 -2.14 -13.79
C ILE A 117 11.14 -3.54 -14.16
N ALA A 118 10.24 -4.37 -14.68
CA ALA A 118 10.61 -5.67 -15.19
C ALA A 118 11.61 -5.54 -16.36
N PRO A 119 12.60 -6.44 -16.47
CA PRO A 119 13.48 -6.48 -17.62
C PRO A 119 12.72 -6.55 -18.95
N PRO A 120 13.27 -5.94 -20.02
CA PRO A 120 12.64 -5.98 -21.32
C PRO A 120 12.54 -7.44 -21.84
N PRO A 121 11.62 -7.74 -22.77
CA PRO A 121 11.32 -9.12 -23.17
C PRO A 121 12.50 -9.91 -23.76
N ASP A 122 13.52 -9.22 -24.26
CA ASP A 122 14.78 -9.79 -24.77
C ASP A 122 15.75 -10.20 -23.65
N THR A 123 15.59 -9.65 -22.45
CA THR A 123 16.42 -9.94 -21.27
C THR A 123 15.57 -10.62 -20.20
N GLN A 124 15.06 -11.83 -20.51
CA GLN A 124 14.20 -12.54 -19.58
C GLN A 124 14.95 -12.97 -18.31
N MET A 125 14.33 -12.76 -17.16
CA MET A 125 14.86 -13.24 -15.88
C MET A 125 14.95 -14.77 -15.85
N ALA A 126 16.04 -15.30 -15.31
CA ALA A 126 16.15 -16.72 -15.02
C ALA A 126 15.14 -17.14 -13.94
N ASN A 127 14.70 -18.40 -13.94
CA ASN A 127 13.85 -18.92 -12.88
C ASN A 127 14.51 -18.74 -11.50
N ASN A 128 13.70 -18.43 -10.49
CA ASN A 128 14.14 -18.20 -9.10
C ASN A 128 15.15 -17.05 -8.91
N SER A 129 15.30 -16.17 -9.90
CA SER A 129 16.12 -14.96 -9.76
C SER A 129 15.31 -13.78 -9.22
N SER A 130 15.99 -12.74 -8.74
CA SER A 130 15.33 -11.53 -8.24
C SER A 130 15.99 -10.31 -8.85
N CYS A 131 15.21 -9.27 -9.12
CA CYS A 131 15.73 -8.00 -9.61
C CYS A 131 14.99 -6.82 -8.97
N PHE A 132 15.62 -5.66 -8.99
CA PHE A 132 15.04 -4.41 -8.51
C PHE A 132 15.58 -3.23 -9.32
N GLY A 133 14.95 -2.07 -9.18
CA GLY A 133 15.41 -0.82 -9.76
C GLY A 133 14.88 -0.51 -11.16
N SER A 134 15.30 0.65 -11.66
CA SER A 134 15.04 1.17 -13.00
C SER A 134 16.25 2.00 -13.46
N PRO A 135 17.14 1.44 -14.31
CA PRO A 135 17.04 0.15 -14.99
C PRO A 135 17.15 -1.05 -14.02
N PRO A 136 16.63 -2.23 -14.41
CA PRO A 136 16.60 -3.40 -13.54
C PRO A 136 18.02 -3.94 -13.26
N VAL A 137 18.29 -4.21 -12.00
CA VAL A 137 19.53 -4.78 -11.47
C VAL A 137 19.22 -6.12 -10.80
N LEU A 138 19.98 -7.17 -11.14
CA LEU A 138 19.83 -8.47 -10.52
C LEU A 138 20.29 -8.45 -9.05
N MET A 139 19.48 -9.04 -8.17
CA MET A 139 19.83 -9.22 -6.77
C MET A 139 20.64 -10.52 -6.62
N PRO A 140 21.89 -10.46 -6.12
CA PRO A 140 22.74 -11.64 -6.05
C PRO A 140 22.24 -12.67 -5.05
N ASN A 141 21.62 -12.24 -3.94
CA ASN A 141 21.09 -13.13 -2.91
C ASN A 141 19.71 -12.65 -2.43
N ARG A 142 18.71 -13.50 -2.60
CA ARG A 142 17.38 -13.34 -1.98
C ARG A 142 17.39 -14.05 -0.62
N GLN A 143 17.09 -13.31 0.45
CA GLN A 143 16.87 -13.90 1.77
C GLN A 143 15.55 -14.68 1.77
N ARG A 144 15.62 -16.00 1.57
CA ARG A 144 14.46 -16.87 1.72
C ARG A 144 14.09 -16.94 3.20
N ALA A 145 12.80 -16.83 3.50
CA ALA A 145 12.32 -17.09 4.85
C ALA A 145 12.44 -18.59 5.13
N GLU A 146 13.13 -18.95 6.21
CA GLU A 146 13.30 -20.34 6.65
C GLU A 146 12.48 -20.59 7.92
N GLY A 147 12.06 -21.84 8.16
CA GLY A 147 11.41 -22.23 9.41
C GLY A 147 9.89 -22.04 9.51
N HIS A 148 9.22 -21.58 8.45
CA HIS A 148 7.76 -21.53 8.40
C HIS A 148 7.16 -22.78 7.73
N GLU A 149 6.08 -23.30 8.30
CA GLU A 149 5.33 -24.40 7.69
C GLU A 149 4.72 -23.99 6.34
N ASP A 150 4.77 -24.89 5.35
CA ASP A 150 4.12 -24.71 4.04
C ASP A 150 2.60 -24.42 4.18
N SER A 151 1.99 -24.90 5.26
CA SER A 151 0.58 -24.66 5.62
C SER A 151 0.26 -23.19 5.89
N LEU A 152 1.26 -22.40 6.28
CA LEU A 152 1.14 -20.97 6.59
C LEU A 152 1.54 -20.07 5.41
N LEU A 153 2.16 -20.65 4.38
CA LEU A 153 2.65 -19.93 3.21
C LEU A 153 1.78 -20.21 1.97
N PHE A 154 1.74 -21.48 1.55
CA PHE A 154 1.14 -21.89 0.28
C PHE A 154 -0.11 -22.75 0.46
N ARG A 155 -0.23 -23.54 1.53
CA ARG A 155 -1.29 -24.56 1.64
C ARG A 155 -2.12 -24.43 2.92
N PRO A 156 -2.88 -23.34 3.09
CA PRO A 156 -3.74 -23.17 4.26
C PRO A 156 -4.81 -24.25 4.34
N SER A 157 -5.19 -24.61 5.57
CA SER A 157 -6.35 -25.47 5.82
C SER A 157 -7.65 -24.74 5.48
N ALA A 158 -8.72 -25.49 5.20
CA ALA A 158 -10.03 -24.92 4.91
C ALA A 158 -10.54 -24.01 6.05
N GLY A 159 -10.26 -24.36 7.30
CA GLY A 159 -10.59 -23.53 8.47
C GLY A 159 -9.85 -22.19 8.48
N ARG A 160 -8.56 -22.15 8.09
CA ARG A 160 -7.80 -20.89 7.95
C ARG A 160 -8.32 -20.03 6.79
N ILE A 161 -8.72 -20.66 5.68
CA ILE A 161 -9.38 -19.95 4.57
C ILE A 161 -10.67 -19.30 5.05
N ALA A 162 -11.52 -20.05 5.75
CA ALA A 162 -12.76 -19.51 6.30
C ALA A 162 -12.52 -18.38 7.32
N ALA A 163 -11.52 -18.53 8.20
CA ALA A 163 -11.15 -17.50 9.17
C ALA A 163 -10.64 -16.22 8.49
N ARG A 164 -9.75 -16.34 7.50
CA ARG A 164 -9.25 -15.19 6.72
C ARG A 164 -10.39 -14.49 5.99
N LEU A 165 -11.27 -15.24 5.31
CA LEU A 165 -12.45 -14.68 4.66
C LEU A 165 -13.35 -13.94 5.65
N LEU A 166 -13.61 -14.51 6.83
CA LEU A 166 -14.43 -13.85 7.86
C LEU A 166 -13.80 -12.52 8.30
N ILE A 167 -12.50 -12.51 8.59
CA ILE A 167 -11.80 -11.31 9.04
C ILE A 167 -11.74 -10.26 7.93
N GLU A 168 -11.41 -10.65 6.70
CA GLU A 168 -11.44 -9.77 5.52
C GLU A 168 -12.86 -9.22 5.28
N GLY A 169 -13.90 -10.03 5.45
CA GLY A 169 -15.29 -9.60 5.34
C GLY A 169 -15.67 -8.56 6.40
N LEU A 170 -15.28 -8.79 7.66
CA LEU A 170 -15.47 -7.82 8.74
C LEU A 170 -14.70 -6.52 8.48
N ARG A 171 -13.45 -6.62 8.01
CA ARG A 171 -12.61 -5.50 7.61
C ARG A 171 -13.27 -4.62 6.54
N ILE A 172 -13.96 -5.23 5.57
CA ILE A 172 -14.69 -4.51 4.52
C ILE A 172 -15.96 -3.83 5.07
N VAL A 173 -16.75 -4.56 5.88
CA VAL A 173 -18.11 -4.14 6.25
C VAL A 173 -18.12 -3.17 7.43
N VAL A 174 -17.32 -3.44 8.48
CA VAL A 174 -17.41 -2.74 9.76
C VAL A 174 -17.08 -1.25 9.63
N PRO A 175 -15.95 -0.81 9.03
CA PRO A 175 -15.65 0.62 8.90
C PRO A 175 -16.72 1.37 8.09
N ARG A 176 -17.27 0.73 7.05
CA ARG A 176 -18.34 1.33 6.23
C ARG A 176 -19.66 1.42 6.97
N ALA A 177 -20.00 0.42 7.77
CA ALA A 177 -21.19 0.48 8.61
C ALA A 177 -21.13 1.68 9.56
N VAL A 178 -19.96 1.94 10.17
CA VAL A 178 -19.75 3.13 11.03
C VAL A 178 -20.03 4.43 10.27
N ILE A 179 -19.55 4.55 9.02
CA ILE A 179 -19.84 5.73 8.17
C ILE A 179 -21.35 5.86 7.91
N ILE A 180 -22.01 4.78 7.51
CA ILE A 180 -23.46 4.79 7.18
C ILE A 180 -24.29 5.18 8.41
N PHE A 181 -24.01 4.57 9.57
CA PHE A 181 -24.70 4.92 10.82
C PHE A 181 -24.40 6.36 11.24
N GLY A 182 -23.16 6.82 11.10
CA GLY A 182 -22.76 8.19 11.36
C GLY A 182 -23.52 9.19 10.49
N LEU A 183 -23.67 8.91 9.18
CA LEU A 183 -24.45 9.72 8.25
C LEU A 183 -25.94 9.77 8.63
N GLY A 184 -26.54 8.63 8.94
CA GLY A 184 -27.94 8.58 9.38
C GLY A 184 -28.18 9.36 10.67
N PHE A 185 -27.31 9.18 11.66
CA PHE A 185 -27.39 9.92 12.92
C PHE A 185 -27.13 11.42 12.74
N GLY A 186 -26.16 11.79 11.91
CA GLY A 186 -25.88 13.18 11.57
C GLY A 186 -27.04 13.88 10.88
N LEU A 187 -27.74 13.19 9.96
CA LEU A 187 -28.94 13.71 9.32
C LEU A 187 -30.08 13.93 10.34
N GLN A 188 -30.26 12.99 11.28
CA GLN A 188 -31.24 13.15 12.36
C GLN A 188 -30.93 14.37 13.22
N LEU A 189 -29.66 14.58 13.61
CA LEU A 189 -29.27 15.77 14.37
C LEU A 189 -29.49 17.06 13.58
N ALA A 190 -29.20 17.07 12.28
CA ALA A 190 -29.43 18.23 11.42
C ALA A 190 -30.93 18.55 11.29
N HIS A 191 -31.77 17.53 11.15
CA HIS A 191 -33.23 17.66 11.12
C HIS A 191 -33.76 18.23 12.44
N ASP A 192 -33.33 17.67 13.57
CA ASP A 192 -33.73 18.16 14.89
C ASP A 192 -33.22 19.59 15.15
N GLY A 193 -31.99 19.89 14.73
CA GLY A 193 -31.42 21.24 14.79
C GLY A 193 -32.26 22.23 14.00
N TYR A 194 -32.64 21.88 12.77
CA TYR A 194 -33.48 22.74 11.93
C TYR A 194 -34.79 23.12 12.63
N HIS A 195 -35.45 22.14 13.27
CA HIS A 195 -36.72 22.36 13.96
C HIS A 195 -36.60 23.05 15.32
N LYS A 196 -35.50 22.84 16.07
CA LYS A 196 -35.34 23.36 17.43
C LYS A 196 -34.62 24.70 17.51
N ILE A 197 -33.56 24.87 16.73
CA ILE A 197 -32.70 26.06 16.75
C ILE A 197 -32.71 26.83 15.43
N GLY A 198 -33.43 26.34 14.41
CA GLY A 198 -33.53 26.99 13.11
C GLY A 198 -32.35 26.67 12.17
N ALA A 199 -32.56 26.95 10.88
CA ALA A 199 -31.62 26.58 9.82
C ALA A 199 -30.24 27.22 9.97
N VAL A 200 -30.17 28.51 10.33
CA VAL A 200 -28.90 29.26 10.40
C VAL A 200 -27.99 28.70 11.49
N TYR A 201 -28.50 28.51 12.70
CA TYR A 201 -27.71 27.98 13.80
C TYR A 201 -27.31 26.51 13.56
N THR A 202 -28.17 25.72 12.93
CA THR A 202 -27.85 24.35 12.52
C THR A 202 -26.69 24.32 11.52
N LEU A 203 -26.72 25.20 10.52
CA LEU A 203 -25.66 25.31 9.52
C LEU A 203 -24.32 25.70 10.16
N LEU A 204 -24.36 26.65 11.11
CA LEU A 204 -23.15 27.08 11.86
C LEU A 204 -22.56 25.96 12.73
N MET A 205 -23.38 24.98 13.14
CA MET A 205 -22.92 23.83 13.94
C MET A 205 -22.37 22.66 13.11
N LEU A 206 -22.51 22.67 11.78
CA LEU A 206 -22.05 21.56 10.93
C LEU A 206 -20.56 21.22 11.10
N PRO A 207 -19.61 22.18 11.21
CA PRO A 207 -18.21 21.84 11.44
C PRO A 207 -18.00 21.09 12.76
N LEU A 208 -18.69 21.52 13.82
CA LEU A 208 -18.64 20.85 15.11
C LEU A 208 -19.23 19.44 15.03
N PHE A 209 -20.39 19.28 14.37
CA PHE A 209 -20.99 17.97 14.14
C PHE A 209 -20.08 17.05 13.33
N TYR A 210 -19.41 17.58 12.30
CA TYR A 210 -18.46 16.80 11.51
C TYR A 210 -17.31 16.28 12.37
N VAL A 211 -16.69 17.15 13.16
CA VAL A 211 -15.57 16.77 14.03
C VAL A 211 -16.01 15.76 15.08
N VAL A 212 -17.15 16.00 15.74
CA VAL A 212 -17.63 15.17 16.87
C VAL A 212 -18.17 13.82 16.40
N LEU A 213 -18.83 13.74 15.25
CA LEU A 213 -19.48 12.51 14.78
C LEU A 213 -18.63 11.69 13.81
N PHE A 214 -17.73 12.33 13.06
CA PHE A 214 -16.97 11.65 12.01
C PHE A 214 -15.48 11.72 12.29
N ALA A 215 -14.90 12.92 12.32
CA ALA A 215 -13.45 13.08 12.25
C ALA A 215 -12.74 12.54 13.51
N ALA A 216 -13.18 12.95 14.71
CA ALA A 216 -12.58 12.48 15.97
C ALA A 216 -12.91 11.00 16.25
N PRO A 217 -14.15 10.51 16.10
CA PRO A 217 -14.45 9.09 16.25
C PRO A 217 -13.67 8.20 15.28
N ALA A 218 -13.45 8.64 14.03
CA ALA A 218 -12.67 7.89 13.05
C ALA A 218 -11.24 7.63 13.54
N LEU A 219 -10.56 8.67 14.04
CA LEU A 219 -9.22 8.55 14.60
C LEU A 219 -9.21 7.72 15.88
N LEU A 220 -10.11 8.03 16.82
CA LEU A 220 -10.15 7.36 18.13
C LEU A 220 -10.50 5.88 18.01
N PHE A 221 -11.43 5.53 17.13
CA PHE A 221 -11.79 4.14 16.84
C PHE A 221 -10.62 3.39 16.20
N THR A 222 -9.96 3.99 15.21
CA THR A 222 -8.79 3.38 14.56
C THR A 222 -7.64 3.19 15.56
N ALA A 223 -7.37 4.18 16.40
CA ALA A 223 -6.36 4.10 17.44
C ALA A 223 -6.70 3.02 18.49
N LEU A 224 -7.95 2.98 18.96
CA LEU A 224 -8.43 1.95 19.88
C LEU A 224 -8.25 0.55 19.27
N LEU A 225 -8.66 0.36 18.01
CA LEU A 225 -8.52 -0.90 17.30
C LEU A 225 -7.05 -1.33 17.19
N LYS A 226 -6.16 -0.41 16.83
CA LYS A 226 -4.71 -0.65 16.77
C LYS A 226 -4.17 -1.15 18.10
N TRP A 227 -4.47 -0.44 19.19
CA TRP A 227 -3.93 -0.76 20.52
C TRP A 227 -4.55 -2.04 21.11
N LEU A 228 -5.80 -2.36 20.79
CA LEU A 228 -6.46 -3.60 21.25
C LEU A 228 -6.05 -4.84 20.45
N LEU A 229 -5.97 -4.74 19.13
CA LEU A 229 -5.73 -5.90 18.26
C LEU A 229 -4.25 -6.22 18.09
N VAL A 230 -3.40 -5.20 17.97
CA VAL A 230 -1.97 -5.37 17.67
C VAL A 230 -1.07 -4.93 18.82
N GLY A 231 -1.45 -3.84 19.50
CA GLY A 231 -0.61 -3.24 20.54
C GLY A 231 0.55 -2.46 19.90
N GLN A 232 1.78 -2.78 20.29
CA GLN A 232 2.99 -2.15 19.74
C GLN A 232 3.58 -3.00 18.62
N TYR A 233 3.73 -2.43 17.43
CA TYR A 233 4.46 -3.05 16.34
C TYR A 233 5.94 -3.24 16.68
N LYS A 234 6.49 -4.40 16.32
CA LYS A 234 7.91 -4.75 16.49
C LYS A 234 8.42 -5.42 15.21
N PRO A 235 9.72 -5.30 14.89
CA PRO A 235 10.32 -6.06 13.80
C PRO A 235 10.03 -7.55 13.96
N ALA A 236 9.48 -8.16 12.91
CA ALA A 236 9.01 -9.53 12.95
C ALA A 236 8.86 -10.11 11.54
N GLU A 237 8.83 -11.43 11.46
CA GLU A 237 8.48 -12.16 10.24
C GLU A 237 7.17 -12.91 10.48
N TRP A 238 6.13 -12.56 9.72
CA TRP A 238 4.81 -13.17 9.83
C TRP A 238 4.44 -13.86 8.53
N PRO A 239 4.13 -15.17 8.53
CA PRO A 239 3.70 -15.84 7.32
C PRO A 239 2.30 -15.33 6.91
N LEU A 240 2.03 -15.31 5.61
CA LEU A 240 0.83 -14.71 5.03
C LEU A 240 -0.50 -15.22 5.61
N TRP A 241 -0.55 -16.50 6.02
CA TRP A 241 -1.73 -17.10 6.64
C TRP A 241 -1.68 -17.10 8.17
N SER A 242 -1.14 -16.02 8.76
CA SER A 242 -1.12 -15.80 10.22
C SER A 242 -2.11 -14.73 10.65
N LEU A 243 -2.60 -14.88 11.88
CA LEU A 243 -3.51 -13.92 12.49
C LEU A 243 -2.89 -12.52 12.61
N ASN A 244 -1.58 -12.43 12.86
CA ASN A 244 -0.88 -11.14 13.00
C ASN A 244 -0.98 -10.29 11.72
N VAL A 245 -0.80 -10.92 10.54
CA VAL A 245 -0.99 -10.23 9.25
C VAL A 245 -2.44 -9.72 9.15
N TRP A 246 -3.43 -10.57 9.44
CA TRP A 246 -4.84 -10.21 9.27
C TRP A 246 -5.29 -9.11 10.24
N LEU A 247 -4.80 -9.12 11.47
CA LEU A 247 -5.08 -8.07 12.46
C LEU A 247 -4.40 -6.75 12.07
N SER A 248 -3.14 -6.79 11.60
CA SER A 248 -2.45 -5.60 11.10
C SER A 248 -3.17 -5.00 9.91
N GLU A 249 -3.53 -5.83 8.94
CA GLU A 249 -4.32 -5.45 7.76
C GLU A 249 -5.70 -4.88 8.13
N ALA A 250 -6.35 -5.40 9.18
CA ALA A 250 -7.61 -4.86 9.65
C ALA A 250 -7.46 -3.43 10.19
N VAL A 251 -6.35 -3.13 10.88
CA VAL A 251 -6.02 -1.78 11.36
C VAL A 251 -5.73 -0.86 10.18
N THR A 252 -4.87 -1.27 9.24
CA THR A 252 -4.54 -0.51 8.03
C THR A 252 -5.79 -0.18 7.21
N SER A 253 -6.62 -1.18 6.92
CA SER A 253 -7.84 -0.96 6.14
C SER A 253 -8.88 -0.11 6.88
N THR A 254 -8.92 -0.15 8.21
CA THR A 254 -9.75 0.76 9.01
C THR A 254 -9.25 2.20 8.91
N TRP A 255 -7.92 2.41 8.97
CA TRP A 255 -7.33 3.72 8.72
C TRP A 255 -7.72 4.24 7.33
N GLU A 256 -7.47 3.47 6.27
CA GLU A 256 -7.74 3.85 4.88
C GLU A 256 -9.22 4.11 4.60
N THR A 257 -10.12 3.32 5.20
CA THR A 257 -11.57 3.44 4.95
C THR A 257 -12.21 4.56 5.77
N LEU A 258 -11.72 4.78 6.99
CA LEU A 258 -12.38 5.63 7.99
C LEU A 258 -11.56 6.88 8.30
N CYS A 259 -10.36 6.72 8.84
CA CYS A 259 -9.55 7.84 9.34
C CYS A 259 -8.99 8.70 8.21
N GLU A 260 -8.52 8.08 7.13
CA GLU A 260 -7.92 8.75 5.98
C GLU A 260 -8.89 9.74 5.32
N PRO A 261 -10.08 9.34 4.81
CA PRO A 261 -10.99 10.26 4.13
C PRO A 261 -11.73 11.23 5.08
N LEU A 262 -11.98 10.86 6.34
CA LEU A 262 -12.76 11.67 7.29
C LEU A 262 -11.93 12.63 8.15
N LEU A 263 -10.61 12.47 8.18
CA LEU A 263 -9.75 13.34 8.98
C LEU A 263 -8.35 13.50 8.38
N ALA A 264 -7.61 12.40 8.19
CA ALA A 264 -6.17 12.47 8.00
C ALA A 264 -5.78 13.21 6.71
N ALA A 265 -6.49 12.97 5.60
CA ALA A 265 -6.25 13.63 4.33
C ALA A 265 -6.39 15.16 4.40
N GLN A 266 -7.29 15.68 5.24
CA GLN A 266 -7.47 17.11 5.45
C GLN A 266 -6.41 17.72 6.37
N LEU A 267 -5.74 16.89 7.18
CA LEU A 267 -4.67 17.32 8.07
C LEU A 267 -3.27 17.23 7.44
N VAL A 268 -3.11 16.54 6.30
CA VAL A 268 -1.83 16.47 5.58
C VAL A 268 -1.29 17.88 5.31
N GLY A 269 -0.01 18.10 5.63
CA GLY A 269 0.65 19.40 5.54
C GLY A 269 0.43 20.33 6.74
N THR A 270 -0.38 19.92 7.73
CA THR A 270 -0.57 20.67 8.99
C THR A 270 0.19 20.01 10.15
N PRO A 271 0.43 20.69 11.27
CA PRO A 271 1.01 20.05 12.45
C PRO A 271 0.14 18.94 13.08
N TYR A 272 -1.16 18.92 12.77
CA TYR A 272 -2.11 17.99 13.38
C TYR A 272 -1.97 16.55 12.90
N ILE A 273 -1.55 16.33 11.64
CA ILE A 273 -1.31 14.96 11.14
C ILE A 273 -0.23 14.24 11.98
N ASN A 274 0.79 14.98 12.41
CA ASN A 274 1.83 14.46 13.29
C ASN A 274 1.26 14.04 14.66
N MET A 275 0.22 14.72 15.15
CA MET A 275 -0.45 14.32 16.41
C MET A 275 -1.20 13.01 16.22
N CYS A 276 -1.90 12.83 15.09
CA CYS A 276 -2.59 11.58 14.76
C CYS A 276 -1.60 10.41 14.71
N PHE A 277 -0.48 10.55 14.00
CA PHE A 277 0.50 9.47 13.90
C PHE A 277 1.23 9.18 15.21
N ARG A 278 1.49 10.19 16.06
CA ARG A 278 1.99 9.95 17.41
C ARG A 278 1.01 9.14 18.26
N LEU A 279 -0.30 9.42 18.16
CA LEU A 279 -1.33 8.61 18.84
C LEU A 279 -1.33 7.16 18.35
N MET A 280 -1.04 6.94 17.07
CA MET A 280 -0.92 5.60 16.49
C MET A 280 0.40 4.90 16.86
N GLY A 281 1.42 5.61 17.33
CA GLY A 281 2.69 5.05 17.82
C GLY A 281 3.96 5.51 17.10
N VAL A 282 3.84 6.34 16.05
CA VAL A 282 5.01 6.87 15.34
C VAL A 282 5.81 7.80 16.24
N THR A 283 7.14 7.66 16.27
CA THR A 283 8.01 8.60 16.98
C THR A 283 8.32 9.79 16.07
N ILE A 284 7.71 10.95 16.33
CA ILE A 284 7.85 12.14 15.48
C ILE A 284 8.41 13.33 16.27
N GLY A 285 9.51 13.92 15.79
CA GLY A 285 10.16 15.10 16.34
C GLY A 285 9.40 16.41 16.13
N SER A 286 10.02 17.52 16.53
CA SER A 286 9.49 18.88 16.43
C SER A 286 9.56 19.42 15.00
N ARG A 287 8.57 20.23 14.59
CA ARG A 287 8.55 20.93 13.28
C ARG A 287 8.66 20.01 12.05
N VAL A 288 8.30 18.73 12.19
CA VAL A 288 8.24 17.78 11.06
C VAL A 288 7.14 18.21 10.10
N THR A 289 7.48 18.25 8.81
CA THR A 289 6.51 18.47 7.74
C THR A 289 6.15 17.14 7.12
N MET A 290 4.87 16.74 7.21
CA MET A 290 4.38 15.55 6.51
C MET A 290 3.35 15.91 5.46
N LEU A 291 3.68 15.61 4.21
CA LEU A 291 2.84 15.76 3.02
C LEU A 291 2.30 14.39 2.53
N SER A 292 2.44 13.36 3.37
CA SER A 292 1.98 11.99 3.15
C SER A 292 1.33 11.46 4.42
N SER A 293 0.39 10.53 4.27
CA SER A 293 -0.41 9.89 5.32
C SER A 293 -0.37 8.35 5.23
N ASP A 294 0.56 7.80 4.46
CA ASP A 294 0.69 6.36 4.23
C ASP A 294 1.78 5.75 5.15
N ILE A 295 1.35 5.20 6.29
CA ILE A 295 2.16 4.48 7.28
C ILE A 295 1.32 3.36 7.89
N THR A 296 1.80 2.11 7.85
CA THR A 296 1.03 0.93 8.32
C THR A 296 1.49 0.41 9.68
N GLU A 297 2.80 0.11 9.86
CA GLU A 297 3.33 -0.35 11.15
C GLU A 297 3.90 0.83 11.95
N TYR A 298 2.98 1.61 12.51
CA TYR A 298 3.24 2.92 13.13
C TYR A 298 4.45 2.95 14.08
N ASP A 299 4.53 2.01 15.03
CA ASP A 299 5.61 1.99 16.05
C ASP A 299 6.99 1.65 15.45
N CYS A 300 7.05 1.22 14.20
CA CYS A 300 8.30 0.94 13.50
C CYS A 300 8.91 2.19 12.83
N VAL A 301 8.20 3.32 12.79
CA VAL A 301 8.65 4.54 12.12
C VAL A 301 9.16 5.57 13.13
N THR A 302 10.35 6.11 12.85
CA THR A 302 10.94 7.23 13.60
C THR A 302 11.29 8.36 12.65
N ILE A 303 10.85 9.58 12.96
CA ILE A 303 11.08 10.79 12.18
C ILE A 303 11.66 11.88 13.09
N GLY A 304 12.89 12.31 12.81
CA GLY A 304 13.62 13.31 13.58
C GLY A 304 13.08 14.74 13.42
N ASP A 305 13.63 15.67 14.21
CA ASP A 305 13.23 17.08 14.21
C ASP A 305 13.45 17.72 12.83
N GLU A 306 12.50 18.56 12.39
CA GLU A 306 12.56 19.31 11.12
C GLU A 306 12.71 18.44 9.85
N ALA A 307 12.45 17.13 9.95
CA ALA A 307 12.42 16.27 8.79
C ALA A 307 11.22 16.61 7.87
N ASN A 308 11.40 16.34 6.58
CA ASN A 308 10.38 16.55 5.56
C ASN A 308 10.04 15.24 4.84
N VAL A 309 8.80 14.80 4.98
CA VAL A 309 8.21 13.68 4.25
C VAL A 309 7.30 14.25 3.18
N ASN A 310 7.73 14.20 1.92
CA ASN A 310 6.98 14.76 0.80
C ASN A 310 5.77 13.87 0.38
N ARG A 311 5.02 14.33 -0.62
CA ARG A 311 3.82 13.62 -1.13
C ARG A 311 4.18 12.27 -1.76
N ALA A 312 3.32 11.28 -1.52
CA ALA A 312 3.42 9.93 -2.09
C ALA A 312 4.80 9.28 -1.83
N CYS A 313 5.43 9.61 -0.71
CA CYS A 313 6.66 9.00 -0.24
C CYS A 313 6.44 8.55 1.20
N GLY A 314 7.29 7.66 1.70
CA GLY A 314 7.17 7.23 3.07
C GLY A 314 8.01 6.02 3.42
N ALA A 315 7.84 5.61 4.67
CA ALA A 315 8.37 4.38 5.20
C ALA A 315 7.45 3.22 4.79
N GLN A 316 7.94 2.34 3.92
CA GLN A 316 7.30 1.05 3.70
C GLN A 316 7.87 0.07 4.74
N THR A 317 7.19 -0.03 5.87
CA THR A 317 7.63 -0.75 7.07
C THR A 317 7.58 -2.27 6.96
N HIS A 318 6.98 -2.81 5.90
CA HIS A 318 7.04 -4.22 5.59
C HIS A 318 7.19 -4.54 4.10
N LEU A 319 7.65 -5.75 3.83
CA LEU A 319 7.68 -6.35 2.51
C LEU A 319 7.15 -7.76 2.56
N PHE A 320 6.44 -8.19 1.53
CA PHE A 320 6.21 -9.60 1.29
C PHE A 320 7.38 -10.19 0.51
N GLU A 321 8.05 -11.16 1.10
CA GLU A 321 9.09 -11.96 0.44
C GLU A 321 8.72 -13.43 0.65
N ASP A 322 8.51 -14.18 -0.44
CA ASP A 322 8.12 -15.61 -0.34
C ASP A 322 6.86 -15.83 0.52
N ARG A 323 5.89 -14.90 0.46
CA ARG A 323 4.65 -14.94 1.25
C ARG A 323 4.90 -14.84 2.77
N VAL A 324 6.00 -14.22 3.16
CA VAL A 324 6.26 -13.81 4.54
C VAL A 324 6.31 -12.28 4.58
N MET A 325 5.46 -11.69 5.41
CA MET A 325 5.48 -10.27 5.73
C MET A 325 6.66 -10.02 6.68
N LYS A 326 7.69 -9.34 6.20
CA LYS A 326 8.86 -8.96 7.00
C LYS A 326 8.71 -7.50 7.42
N VAL A 327 8.36 -7.30 8.68
CA VAL A 327 8.19 -5.99 9.32
C VAL A 327 9.54 -5.52 9.87
N GLY A 328 9.87 -4.25 9.69
CA GLY A 328 11.10 -3.66 10.23
C GLY A 328 11.03 -2.15 10.39
N ASN A 329 11.99 -1.61 11.15
CA ASN A 329 12.04 -0.19 11.45
C ASN A 329 12.46 0.65 10.25
N VAL A 330 11.94 1.86 10.14
CA VAL A 330 12.43 2.89 9.21
C VAL A 330 12.71 4.16 9.99
N LYS A 331 13.92 4.70 9.84
CA LYS A 331 14.36 5.88 10.59
C LYS A 331 14.75 7.02 9.66
N LEU A 332 14.20 8.19 9.91
CA LEU A 332 14.60 9.46 9.33
C LEU A 332 15.23 10.31 10.44
N GLY A 333 16.46 10.77 10.23
CA GLY A 333 17.18 11.66 11.14
C GLY A 333 16.62 13.07 11.16
N ASN A 334 17.27 13.93 11.94
CA ASN A 334 16.91 15.34 12.04
C ASN A 334 17.20 16.04 10.70
N ARG A 335 16.30 16.90 10.22
CA ARG A 335 16.41 17.60 8.94
C ARG A 335 16.55 16.66 7.73
N ALA A 336 16.22 15.38 7.88
CA ALA A 336 16.21 14.43 6.77
C ALA A 336 15.07 14.74 5.80
N CYS A 337 15.27 14.43 4.52
CA CYS A 337 14.35 14.78 3.46
C CYS A 337 14.04 13.57 2.56
N LEU A 338 12.80 13.07 2.62
CA LEU A 338 12.26 12.16 1.62
C LEU A 338 11.59 12.98 0.52
N LYS A 339 12.07 12.89 -0.71
CA LYS A 339 11.45 13.58 -1.85
C LYS A 339 10.25 12.81 -2.43
N PRO A 340 9.39 13.46 -3.24
CA PRO A 340 8.17 12.81 -3.74
C PRO A 340 8.43 11.47 -4.42
N PHE A 341 7.55 10.50 -4.18
CA PHE A 341 7.62 9.16 -4.77
C PHE A 341 8.84 8.32 -4.37
N SER A 342 9.57 8.70 -3.32
CA SER A 342 10.63 7.86 -2.77
C SER A 342 10.11 6.86 -1.73
N VAL A 343 10.74 5.69 -1.64
CA VAL A 343 10.33 4.66 -0.68
C VAL A 343 11.53 4.22 0.15
N CYS A 344 11.34 4.12 1.46
CA CYS A 344 12.30 3.53 2.40
C CYS A 344 11.83 2.15 2.84
N LEU A 345 12.62 1.12 2.54
CA LEU A 345 12.31 -0.28 2.88
C LEU A 345 12.66 -0.62 4.34
N PRO A 346 12.17 -1.76 4.87
CA PRO A 346 12.40 -2.14 6.26
C PRO A 346 13.89 -2.20 6.64
N GLY A 347 14.22 -1.71 7.83
CA GLY A 347 15.59 -1.61 8.34
C GLY A 347 16.39 -0.43 7.80
N SER A 348 15.86 0.35 6.86
CA SER A 348 16.61 1.48 6.29
C SER A 348 16.66 2.69 7.22
N THR A 349 17.73 3.48 7.07
CA THR A 349 17.94 4.72 7.83
C THR A 349 18.41 5.84 6.92
N ILE A 350 17.80 7.01 7.02
CA ILE A 350 18.36 8.26 6.52
C ILE A 350 18.92 9.00 7.72
N GLU A 351 20.23 9.20 7.80
CA GLU A 351 20.84 9.95 8.89
C GLU A 351 20.48 11.45 8.82
N ASP A 352 20.91 12.21 9.84
CA ASP A 352 20.63 13.64 9.92
C ASP A 352 21.03 14.38 8.63
N GLU A 353 20.20 15.32 8.16
CA GLU A 353 20.42 16.12 6.94
C GLU A 353 20.56 15.29 5.65
N GLY A 354 20.31 13.97 5.70
CA GLY A 354 20.31 13.10 4.55
C GLY A 354 19.10 13.36 3.65
N GLN A 355 19.28 13.23 2.34
CA GLN A 355 18.21 13.42 1.36
C GLN A 355 18.12 12.24 0.41
N LEU A 356 16.93 11.65 0.32
CA LEU A 356 16.58 10.68 -0.72
C LEU A 356 15.84 11.40 -1.86
N GLY A 357 16.30 11.16 -3.09
CA GLY A 357 15.80 11.74 -4.33
C GLY A 357 14.37 11.33 -4.65
N SER A 358 13.72 12.05 -5.58
CA SER A 358 12.41 11.63 -6.08
C SER A 358 12.51 10.30 -6.82
N LEU A 359 11.45 9.49 -6.79
CA LEU A 359 11.41 8.18 -7.48
C LEU A 359 12.62 7.29 -7.12
N SER A 360 13.09 7.39 -5.89
CA SER A 360 14.27 6.67 -5.41
C SER A 360 13.87 5.62 -4.38
N LEU A 361 14.60 4.50 -4.36
CA LEU A 361 14.32 3.38 -3.47
C LEU A 361 15.51 3.16 -2.54
N LEU A 362 15.32 3.40 -1.25
CA LEU A 362 16.30 3.05 -0.24
C LEU A 362 16.11 1.59 0.18
N MET A 363 17.12 0.75 -0.06
CA MET A 363 16.99 -0.70 0.09
C MET A 363 16.92 -1.15 1.55
N LYS A 364 16.47 -2.40 1.74
CA LYS A 364 16.37 -3.03 3.07
C LYS A 364 17.72 -2.94 3.79
N GLY A 365 17.71 -2.39 5.01
CA GLY A 365 18.91 -2.25 5.84
C GLY A 365 19.92 -1.20 5.36
N GLU A 366 19.65 -0.47 4.29
CA GLU A 366 20.57 0.52 3.75
C GLU A 366 20.55 1.82 4.58
N VAL A 367 21.71 2.47 4.72
CA VAL A 367 21.88 3.70 5.48
C VAL A 367 22.38 4.82 4.57
N LEU A 368 21.64 5.92 4.49
CA LEU A 368 22.08 7.16 3.86
C LEU A 368 22.94 7.96 4.86
N PRO A 369 24.22 8.24 4.55
CA PRO A 369 25.09 8.99 5.44
C PRO A 369 24.62 10.42 5.68
N ARG A 370 24.94 10.94 6.86
CA ARG A 370 24.62 12.32 7.28
C ARG A 370 25.03 13.37 6.24
N GLY A 371 24.14 14.31 5.97
CA GLY A 371 24.41 15.47 5.10
C GLY A 371 24.64 15.13 3.63
N THR A 372 24.29 13.91 3.20
CA THR A 372 24.44 13.48 1.81
C THR A 372 23.10 13.42 1.08
N ALA A 373 23.13 13.61 -0.23
CA ALA A 373 21.96 13.45 -1.09
C ALA A 373 22.19 12.27 -2.05
N TRP A 374 21.19 11.41 -2.20
CA TRP A 374 21.22 10.23 -3.05
C TRP A 374 19.97 10.15 -3.90
N GLU A 375 20.06 9.55 -5.10
CA GLU A 375 18.91 9.37 -5.98
C GLU A 375 19.03 8.08 -6.81
N GLY A 376 17.89 7.57 -7.26
CA GLY A 376 17.78 6.37 -8.10
C GLY A 376 17.30 5.12 -7.36
N ALA A 377 17.14 4.05 -8.13
CA ALA A 377 16.90 2.70 -7.65
C ALA A 377 17.73 1.77 -8.55
N PRO A 378 18.94 1.32 -8.14
CA PRO A 378 19.60 1.58 -6.86
C PRO A 378 19.96 3.04 -6.62
N VAL A 379 20.06 3.45 -5.34
CA VAL A 379 20.48 4.80 -5.00
C VAL A 379 21.98 4.99 -5.26
N VAL A 380 22.34 6.14 -5.81
CA VAL A 380 23.72 6.60 -5.97
C VAL A 380 23.87 8.04 -5.46
N PRO A 381 25.09 8.50 -5.09
CA PRO A 381 25.28 9.87 -4.66
C PRO A 381 24.80 10.84 -5.73
N ARG A 382 23.95 11.77 -5.33
CA ARG A 382 23.40 12.79 -6.22
C ARG A 382 24.49 13.79 -6.58
N ALA A 383 24.74 13.97 -7.87
CA ALA A 383 25.68 14.99 -8.33
C ALA A 383 25.23 16.37 -7.82
N LYS A 384 26.16 17.14 -7.25
CA LYS A 384 25.90 18.55 -6.93
C LYS A 384 25.58 19.25 -8.25
N ARG A 385 24.37 19.81 -8.35
CA ARG A 385 23.98 20.65 -9.49
C ARG A 385 24.68 21.99 -9.45
#